data_AF-A0A179D0L4-F1
#
_entry.id   AF-A0A179D0L4-F1
#
_cell.length_a   1.000
_cell.length_b   1.000
_cell.length_c   1.000
_cell.angle_alpha   90.00
_cell.angle_beta   90.00
_cell.angle_gamma   90.00
#
_symmetry.space_group_name_H-M   'P 1'
#
loop_
_entity.id
_entity.type
_entity.pdbx_description
1 polymer ?
#
loop_
_entity_poly.entity_id
_entity_poly.type
_entity_poly.pdbx_seq_one_letter_code
_entity_poly.pdbx_strand_id
1 'polypeptide(L)'
;MKTYRFTLKTLTAFGTPLVGDSLFGQFCWAIVHRYGEDRLTSLLQGYTDQDPFIVISDAFPKEHLPLPVLPSKLWEKGTEEDRKKLKKRVWIAFDQHSQAVNSWQRNAKSDSELVKKMKQEQPHNTLNRQTMTTEEGNAFAPYSMPQIWFEQGKAFDLYIVFDERITLDEIKQCLVDIGQTGFGRDASIGLGKFELVGEPQAVQFETKNANACLTLANTAPQGLGLDKANSYYQLHTRFGRHGSLKALGSSPFKKPIILAKTAAVFAVENWDKPFLGNGLSNVSIAQKEAVHQGYAPVVPVYVNFEADYSDK
;
A
#
# COMPACT_ATOMS: atom_id res chain seq x y z
N MET A 1 5.95 18.99 4.54
CA MET A 1 5.33 18.00 3.64
C MET A 1 3.87 18.35 3.36
N LYS A 2 3.36 17.99 2.18
CA LYS A 2 1.98 18.15 1.75
C LYS A 2 1.40 16.78 1.40
N THR A 3 0.11 16.59 1.61
CA THR A 3 -0.61 15.35 1.24
C THR A 3 -1.53 15.64 0.06
N TYR A 4 -1.43 14.82 -0.97
CA TYR A 4 -2.30 14.87 -2.14
C TYR A 4 -2.98 13.52 -2.39
N ARG A 5 -4.22 13.59 -2.87
CA ARG A 5 -4.99 12.45 -3.35
C ARG A 5 -4.95 12.42 -4.87
N PHE A 6 -4.57 11.27 -5.40
CA PHE A 6 -4.60 10.91 -6.81
C PHE A 6 -5.65 9.82 -7.03
N THR A 7 -6.40 9.88 -8.12
CA THR A 7 -7.38 8.85 -8.47
C THR A 7 -6.88 8.02 -9.64
N LEU A 8 -6.74 6.72 -9.43
CA LEU A 8 -6.29 5.73 -10.40
C LEU A 8 -7.50 4.97 -10.96
N LYS A 9 -7.67 4.90 -12.27
CA LYS A 9 -8.67 4.04 -12.91
C LYS A 9 -8.00 2.84 -13.55
N THR A 10 -8.42 1.64 -13.16
CA THR A 10 -7.82 0.39 -13.62
C THR A 10 -8.19 0.09 -15.07
N LEU A 11 -7.21 -0.31 -15.89
CA LEU A 11 -7.39 -0.61 -17.31
C LEU A 11 -7.20 -2.10 -17.64
N THR A 12 -6.33 -2.80 -16.92
CA THR A 12 -6.07 -4.24 -17.12
C THR A 12 -6.09 -5.00 -15.78
N ALA A 13 -5.95 -6.33 -15.83
CA ALA A 13 -5.78 -7.15 -14.63
C ALA A 13 -4.43 -6.87 -13.96
N PHE A 14 -4.35 -7.11 -12.65
CA PHE A 14 -3.16 -6.85 -11.84
C PHE A 14 -2.53 -8.16 -11.35
N GLY A 15 -1.23 -8.34 -11.58
CA GLY A 15 -0.46 -9.46 -11.02
C GLY A 15 -0.01 -9.23 -9.57
N THR A 16 -0.19 -8.02 -9.06
CA THR A 16 0.20 -7.59 -7.70
C THR A 16 -0.87 -6.61 -7.17
N PRO A 17 -1.32 -6.74 -5.91
CA PRO A 17 -2.20 -5.74 -5.30
C PRO A 17 -1.56 -4.34 -5.29
N LEU A 18 -2.37 -3.30 -5.42
CA LEU A 18 -1.94 -1.89 -5.42
C LEU A 18 -1.52 -1.44 -4.01
N VAL A 19 -0.35 -1.89 -3.56
CA VAL A 19 0.24 -1.56 -2.26
C VAL A 19 1.33 -0.51 -2.40
N GLY A 20 1.40 0.41 -1.44
CA GLY A 20 2.21 1.62 -1.50
C GLY A 20 3.71 1.37 -1.51
N ASP A 21 4.16 0.36 -0.78
CA ASP A 21 5.57 -0.04 -0.71
C ASP A 21 6.09 -0.67 -2.02
N SER A 22 5.24 -1.38 -2.78
CA SER A 22 5.52 -1.79 -4.17
C SER A 22 5.57 -0.58 -5.09
N LEU A 23 4.59 0.31 -4.95
CA LEU A 23 4.46 1.49 -5.81
C LEU A 23 5.62 2.45 -5.62
N PHE A 24 6.10 2.65 -4.39
CA PHE A 24 7.31 3.41 -4.10
C PHE A 24 8.54 2.84 -4.80
N GLY A 25 8.71 1.51 -4.78
CA GLY A 25 9.80 0.85 -5.49
C GLY A 25 9.74 1.11 -7.00
N GLN A 26 8.54 1.04 -7.61
CA GLN A 26 8.37 1.37 -9.03
C GLN A 26 8.49 2.86 -9.32
N PHE A 27 8.07 3.71 -8.39
CA PHE A 27 8.24 5.16 -8.47
C PHE A 27 9.72 5.54 -8.52
N CYS A 28 10.56 4.93 -7.68
CA CYS A 28 12.00 5.11 -7.74
C CYS A 28 12.57 4.75 -9.13
N TRP A 29 12.11 3.64 -9.72
CA TRP A 29 12.52 3.26 -11.08
C TRP A 29 11.99 4.24 -12.15
N ALA A 30 10.76 4.72 -12.03
CA ALA A 30 10.22 5.74 -12.93
C ALA A 30 11.07 7.03 -12.87
N ILE A 31 11.50 7.43 -11.68
CA ILE A 31 12.45 8.55 -11.51
C ILE A 31 13.78 8.25 -12.22
N VAL A 32 14.37 7.07 -12.01
CA VAL A 32 15.63 6.68 -12.68
C VAL A 32 15.48 6.72 -14.20
N HIS A 33 14.41 6.16 -14.73
CA HIS A 33 14.18 6.09 -16.17
C HIS A 33 13.95 7.46 -16.81
N ARG A 34 13.34 8.40 -16.08
CA ARG A 34 12.99 9.71 -16.62
C ARG A 34 14.01 10.81 -16.32
N TYR A 35 14.57 10.81 -15.12
CA TYR A 35 15.42 11.88 -14.59
C TYR A 35 16.83 11.42 -14.21
N GLY A 36 17.14 10.12 -14.33
CA GLY A 36 18.45 9.56 -14.06
C GLY A 36 18.68 9.13 -12.61
N GLU A 37 19.74 8.35 -12.40
CA GLU A 37 20.11 7.80 -11.08
C GLU A 37 20.52 8.90 -10.09
N ASP A 38 21.22 9.93 -10.53
CA ASP A 38 21.66 11.04 -9.67
C ASP A 38 20.47 11.80 -9.06
N ARG A 39 19.37 11.94 -9.81
CA ARG A 39 18.13 12.53 -9.30
C ARG A 39 17.55 11.68 -8.18
N LEU A 40 17.45 10.36 -8.37
CA LEU A 40 16.96 9.47 -7.32
C LEU A 40 17.87 9.50 -6.08
N THR A 41 19.19 9.44 -6.28
CA THR A 41 20.17 9.50 -5.19
C THR A 41 20.00 10.77 -4.36
N SER A 42 19.80 11.92 -5.02
CA SER A 42 19.54 13.20 -4.35
C SER A 42 18.22 13.19 -3.58
N LEU A 43 17.15 12.63 -4.15
CA LEU A 43 15.85 12.51 -3.49
C LEU A 43 15.89 11.59 -2.26
N LEU A 44 16.72 10.54 -2.27
CA LEU A 44 16.82 9.57 -1.18
C LEU A 44 17.70 10.02 -0.01
N GLN A 45 18.32 11.20 -0.06
CA GLN A 45 19.08 11.74 1.07
C GLN A 45 18.17 11.86 2.30
N GLY A 46 18.60 11.29 3.44
CA GLY A 46 17.83 11.29 4.69
C GLY A 46 16.68 10.28 4.75
N TYR A 47 16.43 9.49 3.69
CA TYR A 47 15.26 8.61 3.62
C TYR A 47 15.20 7.57 4.75
N THR A 48 16.34 7.16 5.31
CA THR A 48 16.38 6.21 6.45
C THR A 48 16.45 6.89 7.81
N ASP A 49 16.53 8.22 7.82
CA ASP A 49 16.75 9.05 9.00
C ASP A 49 15.51 9.89 9.31
N GLN A 50 14.32 9.28 9.15
CA GLN A 50 13.02 9.94 9.41
C GLN A 50 12.71 11.14 8.49
N ASP A 51 13.39 11.25 7.35
CA ASP A 51 13.23 12.35 6.40
C ASP A 51 12.94 11.85 4.96
N PRO A 52 11.76 11.25 4.70
CA PRO A 52 11.40 10.77 3.37
C PRO A 52 10.94 11.89 2.44
N PHE A 53 11.51 11.98 1.23
CA PHE A 53 11.01 12.93 0.21
C PHE A 53 9.58 12.63 -0.27
N ILE A 54 9.18 11.35 -0.20
CA ILE A 54 7.85 10.86 -0.59
C ILE A 54 7.43 9.66 0.26
N VAL A 55 6.15 9.58 0.57
CA VAL A 55 5.49 8.45 1.21
C VAL A 55 4.19 8.15 0.49
N ILE A 56 4.03 6.92 0.00
CA ILE A 56 2.93 6.51 -0.87
C ILE A 56 2.01 5.52 -0.14
N SER A 57 0.70 5.78 -0.11
CA SER A 57 -0.28 4.86 0.48
C SER A 57 -0.51 3.60 -0.37
N ASP A 58 -1.20 2.61 0.18
CA ASP A 58 -1.94 1.65 -0.63
C ASP A 58 -3.07 2.38 -1.40
N ALA A 59 -3.55 1.77 -2.49
CA ALA A 59 -4.70 2.29 -3.21
C ALA A 59 -6.01 1.71 -2.62
N PHE A 60 -6.96 2.60 -2.31
CA PHE A 60 -8.25 2.25 -1.72
C PHE A 60 -9.38 2.50 -2.70
N PRO A 61 -10.55 1.85 -2.59
CA PRO A 61 -11.71 2.23 -3.38
C PRO A 61 -11.95 3.74 -3.29
N LYS A 62 -12.22 4.39 -4.42
CA LYS A 62 -12.43 5.85 -4.47
C LYS A 62 -13.39 6.31 -3.36
N GLU A 63 -13.02 7.41 -2.69
CA GLU A 63 -13.75 8.03 -1.57
C GLU A 63 -13.93 7.14 -0.34
N HIS A 64 -13.08 6.14 -0.16
CA HIS A 64 -13.07 5.28 1.02
C HIS A 64 -11.67 5.16 1.64
N LEU A 65 -11.65 4.91 2.93
CA LEU A 65 -10.46 4.61 3.74
C LEU A 65 -10.56 3.17 4.26
N PRO A 66 -9.43 2.52 4.58
CA PRO A 66 -9.47 1.20 5.16
C PRO A 66 -10.00 1.23 6.60
N LEU A 67 -10.86 0.27 6.94
CA LEU A 67 -11.31 0.07 8.31
C LEU A 67 -10.15 -0.53 9.14
N PRO A 68 -9.81 0.04 10.31
CA PRO A 68 -8.74 -0.51 11.14
C PRO A 68 -9.10 -1.86 11.72
N VAL A 69 -8.06 -2.61 12.10
CA VAL A 69 -8.21 -3.85 12.87
C VAL A 69 -8.12 -3.53 14.35
N LEU A 70 -9.27 -3.42 15.01
CA LEU A 70 -9.36 -3.24 16.46
C LEU A 70 -9.93 -4.48 17.16
N PRO A 71 -9.54 -4.73 18.44
CA PRO A 71 -10.24 -5.69 19.30
C PRO A 71 -11.74 -5.45 19.31
N SER A 72 -12.53 -6.53 19.36
CA SER A 72 -13.99 -6.45 19.34
C SER A 72 -14.57 -5.53 20.41
N LYS A 73 -13.92 -5.47 21.58
CA LYS A 73 -14.33 -4.64 22.71
C LYS A 73 -14.28 -3.12 22.46
N LEU A 74 -13.52 -2.68 21.46
CA LEU A 74 -13.40 -1.26 21.13
C LEU A 74 -14.47 -0.81 20.13
N TRP A 75 -15.21 -1.70 19.49
CA TRP A 75 -16.27 -1.29 18.58
C TRP A 75 -17.55 -0.97 19.34
N GLU A 76 -18.27 0.06 18.90
CA GLU A 76 -19.59 0.36 19.43
C GLU A 76 -20.63 -0.63 18.90
N LYS A 77 -21.60 -1.03 19.74
CA LYS A 77 -22.61 -2.03 19.39
C LYS A 77 -23.48 -1.61 18.21
N GLY A 78 -23.41 -2.31 17.08
CA GLY A 78 -24.28 -2.08 15.92
C GLY A 78 -25.60 -2.85 16.00
N THR A 79 -26.40 -2.74 14.94
CA THR A 79 -27.60 -3.58 14.73
C THR A 79 -27.26 -4.98 14.21
N GLU A 80 -26.10 -5.15 13.58
CA GLU A 80 -25.60 -6.43 13.09
C GLU A 80 -24.65 -7.04 14.11
N GLU A 81 -25.00 -8.23 14.63
CA GLU A 81 -24.21 -8.95 15.64
C GLU A 81 -23.41 -10.12 15.03
N ASP A 82 -23.64 -10.47 13.75
CA ASP A 82 -22.90 -11.55 13.09
C ASP A 82 -21.42 -11.16 12.86
N ARG A 83 -20.55 -11.70 13.73
CA ARG A 83 -19.10 -11.53 13.67
C ARG A 83 -18.50 -11.89 12.31
N LYS A 84 -19.06 -12.85 11.56
CA LYS A 84 -18.55 -13.20 10.22
C LYS A 84 -18.84 -12.11 9.20
N LYS A 85 -20.02 -11.48 9.27
CA LYS A 85 -20.35 -10.34 8.41
C LYS A 85 -19.55 -9.09 8.78
N LEU A 86 -19.42 -8.81 10.07
CA LEU A 86 -18.64 -7.66 10.55
C LEU A 86 -17.16 -7.75 10.13
N LYS A 87 -16.55 -8.93 10.20
CA LYS A 87 -15.17 -9.17 9.72
C LYS A 87 -14.96 -8.95 8.21
N LYS A 88 -16.03 -8.97 7.41
CA LYS A 88 -15.96 -8.70 5.96
C LYS A 88 -16.02 -7.21 5.64
N ARG A 89 -16.44 -6.37 6.60
CA ARG A 89 -16.46 -4.91 6.44
C ARG A 89 -15.02 -4.40 6.59
N VAL A 90 -14.53 -3.73 5.56
CA VAL A 90 -13.12 -3.34 5.46
C VAL A 90 -12.93 -1.92 4.93
N TRP A 91 -14.02 -1.22 4.58
CA TRP A 91 -13.98 0.12 3.98
C TRP A 91 -14.93 1.07 4.71
N ILE A 92 -14.46 2.26 5.07
CA ILE A 92 -15.29 3.36 5.59
C ILE A 92 -15.29 4.51 4.57
N ALA A 93 -16.41 5.23 4.44
CA ALA A 93 -16.44 6.40 3.56
C ALA A 93 -15.50 7.50 4.08
N PHE A 94 -14.85 8.21 3.17
CA PHE A 94 -13.85 9.23 3.50
C PHE A 94 -14.41 10.35 4.38
N ASP A 95 -15.65 10.77 4.16
CA ASP A 95 -16.31 11.83 4.93
C ASP A 95 -16.56 11.47 6.41
N GLN A 96 -16.52 10.18 6.77
CA GLN A 96 -16.70 9.71 8.14
C GLN A 96 -15.41 9.74 8.97
N HIS A 97 -14.25 10.08 8.39
CA HIS A 97 -12.95 9.97 9.07
C HIS A 97 -12.83 10.82 10.34
N SER A 98 -13.65 11.87 10.47
CA SER A 98 -13.67 12.77 11.63
C SER A 98 -14.42 12.21 12.84
N GLN A 99 -15.20 11.13 12.66
CA GLN A 99 -15.90 10.45 13.75
C GLN A 99 -14.95 9.54 14.54
N ALA A 100 -15.31 9.23 15.79
CA ALA A 100 -14.60 8.26 16.60
C ALA A 100 -14.51 6.91 15.88
N VAL A 101 -13.32 6.31 15.83
CA VAL A 101 -13.09 5.04 15.13
C VAL A 101 -14.01 3.94 15.66
N ASN A 102 -14.31 3.96 16.95
CA ASN A 102 -15.18 2.98 17.62
C ASN A 102 -16.54 2.81 16.90
N SER A 103 -17.08 3.84 16.24
CA SER A 103 -18.37 3.77 15.53
C SER A 103 -18.25 3.30 14.06
N TRP A 104 -17.06 3.32 13.47
CA TRP A 104 -16.87 3.16 12.02
C TRP A 104 -17.39 1.82 11.49
N GLN A 105 -17.28 0.74 12.26
CA GLN A 105 -17.70 -0.60 11.81
C GLN A 105 -19.19 -0.64 11.44
N ARG A 106 -20.05 0.18 12.06
CA ARG A 106 -21.49 0.25 11.77
C ARG A 106 -21.78 0.75 10.36
N ASN A 107 -20.95 1.67 9.85
CA ASN A 107 -21.11 2.30 8.53
C ASN A 107 -20.15 1.71 7.48
N ALA A 108 -19.28 0.78 7.90
CA ALA A 108 -18.30 0.18 7.02
C ALA A 108 -18.94 -0.79 6.01
N LYS A 109 -18.39 -0.79 4.80
CA LYS A 109 -18.78 -1.63 3.67
C LYS A 109 -17.78 -2.75 3.47
N SER A 110 -18.26 -3.85 2.89
CA SER A 110 -17.41 -4.96 2.46
C SER A 110 -16.75 -4.70 1.11
N ASP A 111 -15.70 -5.47 0.82
CA ASP A 111 -15.01 -5.41 -0.48
C ASP A 111 -15.96 -5.67 -1.65
N SER A 112 -16.85 -6.66 -1.53
CA SER A 112 -17.84 -7.02 -2.56
C SER A 112 -18.85 -5.92 -2.88
N GLU A 113 -19.11 -5.01 -1.94
CA GLU A 113 -20.06 -3.90 -2.13
C GLU A 113 -19.45 -2.75 -2.94
N LEU A 114 -18.13 -2.53 -2.81
CA LEU A 114 -17.44 -1.39 -3.45
C LEU A 114 -16.66 -1.80 -4.69
N VAL A 115 -15.82 -2.83 -4.53
CA VAL A 115 -14.87 -3.30 -5.53
C VAL A 115 -15.09 -4.79 -5.71
N LYS A 116 -15.98 -5.12 -6.63
CA LYS A 116 -16.06 -6.49 -7.14
C LYS A 116 -14.74 -6.79 -7.83
N LYS A 117 -13.96 -7.66 -7.21
CA LYS A 117 -12.73 -8.21 -7.77
C LYS A 117 -12.80 -9.72 -7.84
N MET A 118 -12.25 -10.26 -8.91
CA MET A 118 -12.15 -11.70 -9.13
C MET A 118 -10.67 -12.08 -9.15
N LYS A 119 -10.34 -13.16 -8.46
CA LYS A 119 -9.05 -13.82 -8.62
C LYS A 119 -9.20 -14.91 -9.66
N GLN A 120 -8.38 -14.87 -10.70
CA GLN A 120 -8.35 -15.87 -11.75
C GLN A 120 -6.94 -16.43 -11.86
N GLU A 121 -6.81 -17.74 -11.81
CA GLU A 121 -5.55 -18.42 -12.11
C GLU A 121 -5.31 -18.39 -13.62
N GLN A 122 -4.19 -17.79 -14.04
CA GLN A 122 -3.77 -17.78 -15.43
C GLN A 122 -2.69 -18.86 -15.63
N PRO A 123 -2.93 -19.90 -16.43
CA PRO A 123 -1.92 -20.90 -16.75
C PRO A 123 -0.90 -20.33 -17.74
N HIS A 124 0.36 -20.69 -17.54
CA HIS A 124 1.51 -20.34 -18.38
C HIS A 124 2.32 -21.60 -18.72
N ASN A 125 2.91 -21.59 -19.91
CA ASN A 125 3.83 -22.63 -20.39
C ASN A 125 5.16 -22.00 -20.78
N THR A 126 6.27 -22.65 -20.42
CA THR A 126 7.60 -22.30 -20.91
C THR A 126 7.97 -23.23 -22.05
N LEU A 127 8.17 -22.70 -23.26
CA LEU A 127 8.58 -23.48 -24.42
C LEU A 127 10.10 -23.41 -24.61
N ASN A 128 10.77 -24.55 -24.59
CA ASN A 128 12.15 -24.65 -25.04
C ASN A 128 12.18 -24.58 -26.58
N ARG A 129 12.79 -23.53 -27.13
CA ARG A 129 12.82 -23.29 -28.58
C ARG A 129 13.72 -24.25 -29.37
N GLN A 130 14.65 -24.95 -28.70
CA GLN A 130 15.51 -25.95 -29.35
C GLN A 130 14.78 -27.27 -29.53
N THR A 131 14.03 -27.71 -28.51
CA THR A 131 13.29 -28.98 -28.54
C THR A 131 11.86 -28.81 -29.05
N MET A 132 11.35 -27.57 -29.08
CA MET A 132 9.94 -27.25 -29.31
C MET A 132 9.00 -27.95 -28.32
N THR A 133 9.50 -28.29 -27.13
CA THR A 133 8.74 -28.92 -26.04
C THR A 133 8.69 -28.02 -24.81
N THR A 134 7.76 -28.31 -23.91
CA THR A 134 7.51 -27.56 -22.66
C THR A 134 8.20 -28.18 -21.45
N GLU A 135 9.25 -28.98 -21.70
CA GLU A 135 9.88 -29.83 -20.70
C GLU A 135 10.79 -29.05 -19.77
N GLU A 136 10.48 -29.11 -18.47
CA GLU A 136 11.42 -28.85 -17.40
C GLU A 136 11.83 -30.22 -16.83
N GLY A 137 13.02 -30.72 -17.17
CA GLY A 137 13.48 -32.04 -16.72
C GLY A 137 12.62 -33.23 -17.19
N ASN A 138 12.24 -33.27 -18.47
CA ASN A 138 11.45 -34.33 -19.13
C ASN A 138 9.96 -34.42 -18.77
N ALA A 139 9.34 -33.40 -18.15
CA ALA A 139 7.91 -33.38 -17.83
C ALA A 139 7.20 -32.11 -18.32
N PHE A 140 5.94 -32.27 -18.73
CA PHE A 140 5.02 -31.15 -18.98
C PHE A 140 4.72 -30.43 -17.66
N ALA A 141 5.27 -29.23 -17.48
CA ALA A 141 5.21 -28.48 -16.22
C ALA A 141 4.58 -27.08 -16.41
N PRO A 142 3.27 -26.99 -16.74
CA PRO A 142 2.56 -25.72 -16.72
C PRO A 142 2.57 -25.14 -15.31
N TYR A 143 2.67 -23.82 -15.19
CA TYR A 143 2.54 -23.12 -13.91
C TYR A 143 1.43 -22.09 -13.99
N SER A 144 0.69 -21.91 -12.89
CA SER A 144 -0.37 -20.91 -12.81
C SER A 144 0.07 -19.73 -11.96
N MET A 145 -0.37 -18.55 -12.39
CA MET A 145 -0.15 -17.32 -11.67
C MET A 145 -1.49 -16.59 -11.44
N PRO A 146 -1.79 -16.15 -10.21
CA PRO A 146 -3.05 -15.47 -9.93
C PRO A 146 -3.07 -14.06 -10.51
N GLN A 147 -4.17 -13.70 -11.17
CA GLN A 147 -4.47 -12.34 -11.62
C GLN A 147 -5.64 -11.76 -10.83
N ILE A 148 -5.58 -10.46 -10.57
CA ILE A 148 -6.64 -9.70 -9.90
C ILE A 148 -7.38 -8.89 -10.97
N TRP A 149 -8.62 -9.26 -11.23
CA TRP A 149 -9.51 -8.55 -12.13
C TRP A 149 -10.41 -7.63 -11.33
N PHE A 150 -10.39 -6.35 -11.63
CA PHE A 150 -11.35 -5.38 -11.12
C PHE A 150 -12.47 -5.19 -12.14
N GLU A 151 -13.69 -4.95 -11.66
CA GLU A 151 -14.79 -4.51 -12.53
C GLU A 151 -14.35 -3.30 -13.37
N GLN A 152 -14.73 -3.26 -14.65
CA GLN A 152 -14.25 -2.23 -15.58
C GLN A 152 -14.58 -0.82 -15.08
N GLY A 153 -13.61 0.08 -15.21
CA GLY A 153 -13.77 1.50 -14.85
C GLY A 153 -13.76 1.79 -13.35
N LYS A 154 -13.44 0.82 -12.49
CA LYS A 154 -13.25 1.09 -11.06
C LYS A 154 -12.07 2.03 -10.82
N ALA A 155 -12.31 2.95 -9.89
CA ALA A 155 -11.37 3.97 -9.48
C ALA A 155 -10.92 3.74 -8.04
N PHE A 156 -9.66 4.07 -7.79
CA PHE A 156 -9.01 3.93 -6.50
C PHE A 156 -8.31 5.24 -6.14
N ASP A 157 -8.39 5.63 -4.87
CA ASP A 157 -7.68 6.79 -4.35
C ASP A 157 -6.34 6.35 -3.74
N LEU A 158 -5.31 7.10 -4.10
CA LEU A 158 -3.93 6.97 -3.64
C LEU A 158 -3.54 8.28 -2.95
N TYR A 159 -3.03 8.19 -1.73
CA TYR A 159 -2.58 9.33 -0.93
C TYR A 159 -1.06 9.36 -0.93
N ILE A 160 -0.50 10.49 -1.34
CA ILE A 160 0.95 10.70 -1.41
C ILE A 160 1.30 11.91 -0.55
N VAL A 161 2.22 11.68 0.38
CA VAL A 161 2.86 12.72 1.18
C VAL A 161 4.21 13.00 0.55
N PHE A 162 4.55 14.26 0.31
CA PHE A 162 5.85 14.65 -0.23
C PHE A 162 6.27 16.04 0.23
N ASP A 163 7.55 16.36 0.08
CA ASP A 163 8.10 17.69 0.34
C ASP A 163 8.61 18.37 -0.93
N GLU A 164 9.23 19.54 -0.76
CA GLU A 164 9.74 20.39 -1.83
C GLU A 164 10.84 19.77 -2.70
N ARG A 165 11.45 18.64 -2.31
CA ARG A 165 12.49 17.97 -3.11
C ARG A 165 11.95 17.44 -4.43
N ILE A 166 10.65 17.14 -4.49
CA ILE A 166 9.96 16.66 -5.68
C ILE A 166 8.69 17.47 -5.96
N THR A 167 8.44 17.77 -7.23
CA THR A 167 7.27 18.55 -7.64
C THR A 167 6.04 17.67 -7.87
N LEU A 168 4.85 18.28 -7.78
CA LEU A 168 3.59 17.58 -8.07
C LEU A 168 3.55 17.07 -9.52
N ASP A 169 4.13 17.81 -10.46
CA ASP A 169 4.20 17.42 -11.87
C ASP A 169 5.15 16.23 -12.10
N GLU A 170 6.30 16.19 -11.42
CA GLU A 170 7.19 15.02 -11.45
C GLU A 170 6.47 13.77 -10.92
N ILE A 171 5.72 13.90 -9.81
CA ILE A 171 4.93 12.79 -9.25
C ILE A 171 3.86 12.33 -10.23
N LYS A 172 3.08 13.27 -10.79
CA LYS A 172 2.02 12.98 -11.78
C LYS A 172 2.61 12.25 -12.98
N GLN A 173 3.73 12.74 -13.51
CA GLN A 173 4.38 12.15 -14.68
C GLN A 173 4.90 10.73 -14.39
N CYS A 174 5.56 10.50 -13.25
CA CYS A 174 6.02 9.16 -12.88
C CYS A 174 4.86 8.17 -12.68
N LEU A 175 3.74 8.61 -12.11
CA LEU A 175 2.54 7.76 -11.99
C LEU A 175 1.92 7.45 -13.36
N VAL A 176 1.89 8.42 -14.28
CA VAL A 176 1.45 8.19 -15.68
C VAL A 176 2.34 7.15 -16.35
N ASP A 177 3.65 7.26 -16.22
CA ASP A 177 4.59 6.30 -16.81
C ASP A 177 4.35 4.88 -16.27
N ILE A 178 4.23 4.74 -14.94
CA ILE A 178 3.94 3.45 -14.30
C ILE A 178 2.61 2.87 -14.82
N GLY A 179 1.58 3.70 -14.94
CA GLY A 179 0.27 3.29 -15.45
C GLY A 179 0.31 2.81 -16.91
N GLN A 180 1.16 3.42 -17.74
CA GLN A 180 1.35 3.03 -19.13
C GLN A 180 2.18 1.75 -19.30
N THR A 181 3.27 1.62 -18.53
CA THR A 181 4.16 0.45 -18.58
C THR A 181 3.58 -0.77 -17.87
N GLY A 182 2.76 -0.56 -16.84
CA GLY A 182 2.18 -1.58 -15.99
C GLY A 182 2.81 -1.65 -14.59
N PHE A 183 1.97 -1.78 -13.58
CA PHE A 183 2.35 -1.94 -12.17
C PHE A 183 2.58 -3.40 -11.78
N GLY A 184 3.66 -3.65 -11.04
CA GLY A 184 3.94 -4.92 -10.40
C GLY A 184 4.28 -6.08 -11.34
N ARG A 185 3.94 -7.29 -10.90
CA ARG A 185 4.24 -8.54 -11.60
C ARG A 185 3.51 -8.62 -12.95
N ASP A 186 4.21 -9.14 -13.94
CA ASP A 186 3.72 -9.37 -15.32
C ASP A 186 3.34 -8.10 -16.10
N ALA A 187 3.86 -6.93 -15.69
CA ALA A 187 3.73 -5.68 -16.45
C ALA A 187 4.20 -5.83 -17.92
N SER A 188 5.26 -6.61 -18.16
CA SER A 188 5.81 -6.86 -19.50
C SER A 188 4.86 -7.60 -20.45
N ILE A 189 3.83 -8.29 -19.94
CA ILE A 189 2.80 -8.95 -20.74
C ILE A 189 1.44 -8.22 -20.65
N GLY A 190 1.45 -6.96 -20.19
CA GLY A 190 0.29 -6.06 -20.25
C GLY A 190 -0.54 -5.94 -18.97
N LEU A 191 -0.12 -6.54 -17.85
CA LEU A 191 -0.82 -6.40 -16.57
C LEU A 191 -0.50 -5.08 -15.88
N GLY A 192 -1.36 -4.70 -14.94
CA GLY A 192 -1.14 -3.61 -14.00
C GLY A 192 -1.32 -2.21 -14.58
N LYS A 193 -1.99 -2.06 -15.73
CA LYS A 193 -2.19 -0.76 -16.36
C LYS A 193 -3.31 0.01 -15.68
N PHE A 194 -3.08 1.31 -15.49
CA PHE A 194 -4.05 2.26 -14.97
C PHE A 194 -3.85 3.63 -15.61
N GLU A 195 -4.84 4.49 -15.49
CA GLU A 195 -4.74 5.92 -15.85
C GLU A 195 -5.05 6.79 -14.63
N LEU A 196 -4.48 8.00 -14.60
CA LEU A 196 -4.88 9.02 -13.65
C LEU A 196 -6.16 9.70 -14.14
N VAL A 197 -7.12 9.91 -13.24
CA VAL A 197 -8.39 10.56 -13.56
C VAL A 197 -8.56 11.82 -12.72
N GLY A 198 -8.86 12.94 -13.39
CA GLY A 198 -8.98 14.24 -12.74
C GLY A 198 -7.63 14.83 -12.33
N GLU A 199 -7.67 15.96 -11.63
CA GLU A 199 -6.49 16.61 -11.09
C GLU A 199 -6.18 16.14 -9.65
N PRO A 200 -4.91 16.02 -9.27
CA PRO A 200 -4.53 15.71 -7.89
C PRO A 200 -5.09 16.77 -6.93
N GLN A 201 -5.66 16.31 -5.82
CA GLN A 201 -6.30 17.20 -4.84
C GLN A 201 -5.48 17.24 -3.56
N ALA A 202 -5.20 18.45 -3.05
CA ALA A 202 -4.62 18.60 -1.71
C ALA A 202 -5.61 18.04 -0.67
N VAL A 203 -5.08 17.27 0.29
CA VAL A 203 -5.88 16.68 1.38
C VAL A 203 -5.27 17.10 2.71
N GLN A 204 -6.14 17.52 3.61
CA GLN A 204 -5.84 17.70 5.02
C GLN A 204 -6.80 16.79 5.79
N PHE A 205 -6.23 15.88 6.58
CA PHE A 205 -7.02 15.07 7.49
C PHE A 205 -7.14 15.80 8.81
N GLU A 206 -8.37 16.10 9.23
CA GLU A 206 -8.63 16.82 10.48
C GLU A 206 -9.61 16.01 11.32
N THR A 207 -9.14 15.56 12.48
CA THR A 207 -9.96 14.88 13.47
C THR A 207 -9.81 15.58 14.81
N LYS A 208 -10.93 15.95 15.41
CA LYS A 208 -10.94 16.59 16.74
C LYS A 208 -10.41 15.61 17.78
N ASN A 209 -9.54 16.10 18.66
CA ASN A 209 -8.96 15.33 19.77
C ASN A 209 -8.26 14.04 19.32
N ALA A 210 -7.67 14.02 18.12
CA ALA A 210 -6.96 12.83 17.64
C ALA A 210 -5.90 12.37 18.65
N ASN A 211 -5.95 11.08 19.01
CA ASN A 211 -5.07 10.44 19.99
C ASN A 211 -4.37 9.20 19.42
N ALA A 212 -4.57 8.94 18.13
CA ALA A 212 -3.92 7.86 17.40
C ALA A 212 -3.77 8.21 15.92
N CYS A 213 -2.92 7.45 15.23
CA CYS A 213 -2.73 7.50 13.79
C CYS A 213 -3.21 6.20 13.15
N LEU A 214 -4.06 6.30 12.13
CA LEU A 214 -4.40 5.21 11.22
C LEU A 214 -3.43 5.22 10.04
N THR A 215 -2.74 4.12 9.78
CA THR A 215 -1.81 4.04 8.65
C THR A 215 -2.49 3.64 7.34
N LEU A 216 -2.12 4.33 6.27
CA LEU A 216 -2.61 4.09 4.92
C LEU A 216 -1.67 3.24 4.06
N ALA A 217 -0.62 2.66 4.64
CA ALA A 217 0.26 1.68 4.00
C ALA A 217 0.82 0.72 5.05
N ASN A 218 1.52 -0.32 4.59
CA ASN A 218 2.39 -1.11 5.45
C ASN A 218 3.46 -0.19 6.06
N THR A 219 3.71 -0.35 7.35
CA THR A 219 4.62 0.54 8.09
C THR A 219 5.59 -0.24 8.97
N ALA A 220 6.75 0.35 9.23
CA ALA A 220 7.78 -0.12 10.14
C ALA A 220 7.80 0.82 11.37
N PRO A 221 7.03 0.55 12.43
CA PRO A 221 6.75 1.52 13.51
C PRO A 221 7.82 1.56 14.62
N GLN A 222 8.94 0.85 14.47
CA GLN A 222 9.94 0.70 15.53
C GLN A 222 10.62 2.02 15.91
N GLY A 223 10.94 2.18 17.20
CA GLY A 223 11.75 3.30 17.70
C GLY A 223 11.04 4.67 17.69
N LEU A 224 9.72 4.72 17.49
CA LEU A 224 8.96 5.97 17.36
C LEU A 224 8.27 6.44 18.65
N GLY A 225 8.51 5.78 19.79
CA GLY A 225 7.92 6.18 21.08
C GLY A 225 6.40 5.96 21.19
N LEU A 226 5.82 5.11 20.33
CA LEU A 226 4.38 4.83 20.29
C LEU A 226 3.91 4.06 21.53
N ASP A 227 2.67 4.30 21.96
CA ASP A 227 2.06 3.55 23.05
C ASP A 227 1.73 2.13 22.59
N LYS A 228 2.53 1.18 23.06
CA LYS A 228 2.41 -0.24 22.70
C LYS A 228 1.13 -0.88 23.23
N ALA A 229 0.57 -0.41 24.34
CA ALA A 229 -0.62 -1.00 24.94
C ALA A 229 -1.90 -0.69 24.13
N ASN A 230 -1.90 0.48 23.47
CA ASN A 230 -3.02 1.00 22.69
C ASN A 230 -2.73 1.05 21.18
N SER A 231 -1.74 0.29 20.70
CA SER A 231 -1.45 0.12 19.28
C SER A 231 -1.93 -1.24 18.77
N TYR A 232 -2.70 -1.24 17.69
CA TYR A 232 -3.35 -2.43 17.14
C TYR A 232 -3.03 -2.58 15.65
N TYR A 233 -2.44 -3.72 15.29
CA TYR A 233 -2.02 -4.00 13.92
C TYR A 233 -1.90 -5.49 13.66
N GLN A 234 -1.95 -5.86 12.39
CA GLN A 234 -1.59 -7.19 11.91
C GLN A 234 -0.17 -7.17 11.34
N LEU A 235 0.53 -8.29 11.41
CA LEU A 235 1.85 -8.42 10.79
C LEU A 235 1.74 -8.79 9.31
N HIS A 236 2.65 -8.26 8.51
CA HIS A 236 2.87 -8.64 7.13
C HIS A 236 4.36 -8.88 6.90
N THR A 237 4.71 -10.09 6.47
CA THR A 237 6.08 -10.41 6.03
C THR A 237 6.16 -10.23 4.52
N ARG A 238 7.05 -9.35 4.07
CA ARG A 238 7.26 -9.08 2.65
C ARG A 238 8.49 -9.80 2.14
N PHE A 239 8.28 -10.60 1.11
CA PHE A 239 9.34 -11.30 0.38
C PHE A 239 9.58 -10.57 -0.95
N GLY A 240 10.62 -9.73 -0.99
CA GLY A 240 10.95 -8.98 -2.19
C GLY A 240 11.78 -9.79 -3.18
N ARG A 241 11.54 -9.55 -4.47
CA ARG A 241 12.46 -9.94 -5.57
C ARG A 241 12.91 -8.67 -6.29
N HIS A 242 14.14 -8.65 -6.77
CA HIS A 242 14.61 -7.58 -7.66
C HIS A 242 13.87 -7.63 -9.00
N GLY A 243 13.74 -6.47 -9.65
CA GLY A 243 13.31 -6.35 -11.03
C GLY A 243 14.49 -6.22 -12.00
N SER A 244 14.20 -6.27 -13.30
CA SER A 244 15.16 -6.03 -14.39
C SER A 244 16.41 -6.92 -14.30
N LEU A 245 17.58 -6.42 -14.72
CA LEU A 245 18.86 -7.15 -14.78
C LEU A 245 19.23 -7.82 -13.44
N LYS A 246 18.91 -7.19 -12.30
CA LYS A 246 19.19 -7.75 -10.96
C LYS A 246 18.33 -8.98 -10.65
N ALA A 247 17.20 -9.18 -11.32
CA ALA A 247 16.38 -10.38 -11.19
C ALA A 247 17.01 -11.63 -11.85
N LEU A 248 17.99 -11.43 -12.73
CA LEU A 248 18.73 -12.46 -13.46
C LEU A 248 20.08 -12.80 -12.79
N GLY A 249 20.46 -12.08 -11.74
CA GLY A 249 21.70 -12.31 -11.00
C GLY A 249 21.62 -13.48 -10.01
N SER A 250 22.76 -13.79 -9.37
CA SER A 250 22.90 -14.90 -8.41
C SER A 250 22.14 -14.70 -7.08
N SER A 251 21.74 -13.47 -6.76
CA SER A 251 20.97 -13.12 -5.55
C SER A 251 19.75 -12.27 -5.91
N PRO A 252 18.72 -12.88 -6.55
CA PRO A 252 17.57 -12.14 -7.05
C PRO A 252 16.57 -11.76 -5.95
N PHE A 253 16.68 -12.36 -4.75
CA PHE A 253 15.77 -12.13 -3.64
C PHE A 253 16.30 -11.10 -2.64
N LYS A 254 15.39 -10.27 -2.13
CA LYS A 254 15.64 -9.33 -1.03
C LYS A 254 15.47 -10.04 0.31
N LYS A 255 16.04 -9.47 1.37
CA LYS A 255 15.82 -9.96 2.74
C LYS A 255 14.33 -9.83 3.10
N PRO A 256 13.72 -10.84 3.74
CA PRO A 256 12.38 -10.71 4.28
C PRO A 256 12.33 -9.59 5.31
N ILE A 257 11.29 -8.77 5.26
CA ILE A 257 11.04 -7.69 6.21
C ILE A 257 9.66 -7.87 6.84
N ILE A 258 9.53 -7.54 8.12
CA ILE A 258 8.29 -7.61 8.87
C ILE A 258 7.77 -6.20 9.05
N LEU A 259 6.51 -5.98 8.66
CA LEU A 259 5.83 -4.69 8.70
C LEU A 259 4.50 -4.85 9.46
N ALA A 260 4.03 -3.77 10.06
CA ALA A 260 2.63 -3.65 10.43
C ALA A 260 1.83 -3.38 9.15
N LYS A 261 0.74 -4.13 8.96
CA LYS A 261 -0.11 -4.05 7.78
C LYS A 261 -0.87 -2.72 7.75
N THR A 262 -1.20 -2.23 6.55
CA THR A 262 -2.15 -1.14 6.32
C THR A 262 -3.40 -1.25 7.20
N ALA A 263 -3.95 -0.11 7.60
CA ALA A 263 -5.04 0.02 8.58
C ALA A 263 -4.62 -0.33 10.02
N ALA A 264 -3.33 -0.17 10.33
CA ALA A 264 -2.83 -0.22 11.69
C ALA A 264 -3.21 1.07 12.43
N VAL A 265 -3.53 0.94 13.72
CA VAL A 265 -3.77 2.06 14.62
C VAL A 265 -2.62 2.13 15.61
N PHE A 266 -1.96 3.28 15.69
CA PHE A 266 -0.92 3.54 16.67
C PHE A 266 -1.33 4.68 17.58
N ALA A 267 -1.49 4.40 18.87
CA ALA A 267 -1.74 5.41 19.87
C ALA A 267 -0.49 6.27 20.08
N VAL A 268 -0.70 7.58 20.06
CA VAL A 268 0.38 8.56 20.15
C VAL A 268 -0.18 9.90 20.60
N GLU A 269 0.50 10.53 21.56
CA GLU A 269 0.20 11.90 21.97
C GLU A 269 0.90 12.87 21.03
N ASN A 270 0.14 13.78 20.41
CA ASN A 270 0.66 14.89 19.60
C ASN A 270 1.58 14.47 18.43
N TRP A 271 1.08 13.65 17.51
CA TRP A 271 1.79 13.34 16.27
C TRP A 271 1.57 14.43 15.22
N ASP A 272 2.66 15.11 14.85
CA ASP A 272 2.66 16.27 13.96
C ASP A 272 3.04 15.95 12.50
N LYS A 273 3.57 14.75 12.25
CA LYS A 273 3.98 14.31 10.91
C LYS A 273 2.80 13.73 10.12
N PRO A 274 2.66 14.04 8.82
CA PRO A 274 1.63 13.44 7.96
C PRO A 274 1.91 11.97 7.58
N PHE A 275 2.95 11.36 8.15
CA PHE A 275 3.32 9.97 7.94
C PHE A 275 3.78 9.32 9.25
N LEU A 276 3.82 7.99 9.30
CA LEU A 276 4.35 7.18 10.40
C LEU A 276 5.12 5.98 9.85
N GLY A 277 6.25 5.66 10.47
CA GLY A 277 7.07 4.49 10.15
C GLY A 277 8.53 4.86 9.90
N ASN A 278 9.31 3.98 9.29
CA ASN A 278 10.74 4.16 9.04
C ASN A 278 11.12 3.71 7.62
N GLY A 279 12.09 4.40 7.03
CA GLY A 279 12.77 3.96 5.81
C GLY A 279 13.75 2.86 6.16
N LEU A 280 13.70 1.76 5.41
CA LEU A 280 14.54 0.59 5.71
C LEU A 280 15.68 0.51 4.70
N SER A 281 16.92 0.44 5.18
CA SER A 281 18.13 0.11 4.39
C SER A 281 18.51 -1.36 4.54
N ASN A 282 19.58 -1.77 3.86
CA ASN A 282 20.17 -3.12 3.97
C ASN A 282 19.20 -4.26 3.64
N VAL A 283 18.16 -3.96 2.86
CA VAL A 283 17.11 -4.91 2.44
C VAL A 283 17.56 -5.82 1.29
N SER A 284 18.70 -5.53 0.66
CA SER A 284 19.28 -6.35 -0.41
C SER A 284 20.78 -6.54 -0.21
N ILE A 285 21.25 -7.74 -0.54
CA ILE A 285 22.68 -8.06 -0.62
C ILE A 285 23.24 -7.59 -1.97
N ALA A 286 22.47 -7.72 -3.05
CA ALA A 286 22.88 -7.40 -4.42
C ALA A 286 22.79 -5.90 -4.77
N GLN A 287 22.09 -5.11 -3.96
CA GLN A 287 21.95 -3.65 -4.12
C GLN A 287 21.99 -2.99 -2.75
N LYS A 288 23.17 -2.53 -2.34
CA LYS A 288 23.40 -1.99 -1.00
C LYS A 288 22.64 -0.68 -0.77
N GLU A 289 22.41 0.07 -1.84
CA GLU A 289 21.71 1.34 -1.86
C GLU A 289 20.18 1.16 -1.87
N ALA A 290 19.69 -0.10 -1.91
CA ALA A 290 18.26 -0.36 -1.94
C ALA A 290 17.62 0.06 -0.61
N VAL A 291 16.64 0.93 -0.72
CA VAL A 291 15.72 1.27 0.36
C VAL A 291 14.38 0.56 0.20
N HIS A 292 13.63 0.48 1.28
CA HIS A 292 12.24 0.08 1.28
C HIS A 292 11.40 1.07 2.09
N GLN A 293 10.22 1.39 1.55
CA GLN A 293 9.25 2.23 2.26
C GLN A 293 8.61 1.43 3.39
N GLY A 294 9.10 1.62 4.61
CA GLY A 294 8.36 1.29 5.82
C GLY A 294 7.65 2.51 6.40
N TYR A 295 7.43 3.55 5.60
CA TYR A 295 6.60 4.71 5.93
C TYR A 295 5.18 4.52 5.38
N ALA A 296 4.20 5.08 6.08
CA ALA A 296 2.82 5.14 5.64
C ALA A 296 2.28 6.56 5.83
N PRO A 297 1.50 7.12 4.87
CA PRO A 297 0.69 8.29 5.16
C PRO A 297 -0.28 7.96 6.30
N VAL A 298 -0.60 8.94 7.14
CA VAL A 298 -1.50 8.73 8.27
C VAL A 298 -2.75 9.60 8.23
N VAL A 299 -3.82 9.04 8.77
CA VAL A 299 -5.02 9.79 9.16
C VAL A 299 -4.99 9.94 10.67
N PRO A 300 -4.95 11.16 11.23
CA PRO A 300 -5.18 11.38 12.65
C PRO A 300 -6.61 10.94 12.99
N VAL A 301 -6.75 10.12 14.03
CA VAL A 301 -8.04 9.55 14.43
C VAL A 301 -8.21 9.63 15.94
N TYR A 302 -9.47 9.67 16.37
CA TYR A 302 -9.81 9.52 17.78
C TYR A 302 -10.31 8.10 18.05
N VAL A 303 -9.74 7.47 19.07
CA VAL A 303 -10.14 6.15 19.57
C VAL A 303 -10.39 6.24 21.06
N ASN A 304 -11.59 5.85 21.49
CA ASN A 304 -11.84 5.61 22.91
C ASN A 304 -11.25 4.25 23.30
N PHE A 305 -10.04 4.25 23.87
CA PHE A 305 -9.36 3.02 24.31
C PHE A 305 -9.93 2.44 25.62
N GLU A 306 -10.67 3.24 26.38
CA GLU A 306 -11.38 2.80 27.59
C GLU A 306 -12.75 2.18 27.28
N ALA A 307 -13.14 2.14 26.00
CA ALA A 307 -14.33 1.43 25.58
C ALA A 307 -14.23 -0.05 25.97
N ASP A 308 -15.13 -0.49 26.83
CA ASP A 308 -15.25 -1.88 27.24
C ASP A 308 -16.56 -2.46 26.75
N TYR A 309 -16.60 -2.80 25.47
CA TYR A 309 -17.61 -3.74 24.98
C TYR A 309 -17.22 -5.15 25.46
N SER A 310 -17.53 -5.44 26.72
CA SER A 310 -17.49 -6.80 27.28
C SER A 310 -18.89 -7.40 27.26
N ASP A 311 -19.17 -8.26 26.28
CA ASP A 311 -20.19 -9.29 26.48
C ASP A 311 -19.60 -10.30 27.48
N LYS A 312 -20.30 -10.51 28.60
CA LYS A 312 -20.28 -11.84 29.25
C LYS A 312 -20.75 -12.89 28.25
#